data_AF-A0A928I8N0-F1
#
_entry.id   AF-A0A928I8N0-F1
#
_cell.length_a   1.000
_cell.length_b   1.000
_cell.length_c   1.000
_cell.angle_alpha   90.00
_cell.angle_beta   90.00
_cell.angle_gamma   90.00
#
_symmetry.space_group_name_H-M   'P 1'
#
loop_
_entity.id
_entity.type
_entity.pdbx_description
1 polymer ?
#
loop_
_entity_poly.entity_id
_entity_poly.type
_entity_poly.pdbx_seq_one_letter_code
_entity_poly.pdbx_strand_id
1 'polypeptide(L)'
;MKDFSVSMAFVDYIPVILFAAAAVLLMGDLYNKMSKTSFAMFAAGTINVFCAGFLKATYKLLYAASVCDFEALNAIFFPVQSIGFLLAGIGIVTMLCKKKGTKALAVPPVFSGTFVFVGLMVAGLGLMETALCILAAKLKKRWLIAVFALSFVCSLCMGYLSSQDFAKASMNWIAEGVNVIGQGTLFAGVLVLHKNGLKQLEL
;
A
#
# COMPACT_ATOMS: atom_id res chain seq x y z
N MET A 1 -1.44 -15.33 -24.72
CA MET A 1 -0.16 -14.95 -24.08
C MET A 1 -0.41 -13.63 -23.36
N LYS A 2 0.00 -13.49 -22.09
CA LYS A 2 -0.10 -12.19 -21.42
C LYS A 2 0.96 -11.29 -22.06
N ASP A 3 0.58 -10.18 -22.68
CA ASP A 3 1.51 -9.23 -23.32
C ASP A 3 2.24 -8.40 -22.26
N PHE A 4 3.08 -9.04 -21.45
CA PHE A 4 4.00 -8.36 -20.55
C PHE A 4 5.30 -8.07 -21.29
N SER A 5 5.61 -6.80 -21.50
CA SER A 5 6.92 -6.39 -21.97
C SER A 5 7.89 -6.25 -20.79
N VAL A 6 9.18 -6.52 -21.02
CA VAL A 6 10.24 -6.33 -20.02
C VAL A 6 10.24 -4.89 -19.49
N SER A 7 10.01 -3.90 -20.35
CA SER A 7 9.90 -2.49 -19.97
C SER A 7 8.75 -2.22 -19.00
N MET A 8 7.62 -2.90 -19.16
CA MET A 8 6.46 -2.75 -18.29
C MET A 8 6.73 -3.34 -16.91
N ALA A 9 7.39 -4.51 -16.85
CA ALA A 9 7.80 -5.11 -15.58
C ALA A 9 8.79 -4.22 -14.79
N PHE A 10 9.62 -3.41 -15.46
CA PHE A 10 10.44 -2.41 -14.78
C PHE A 10 9.62 -1.26 -14.20
N VAL A 11 8.57 -0.82 -14.89
CA VAL A 11 7.68 0.26 -14.42
C VAL A 11 6.90 -0.15 -13.18
N ASP A 12 6.54 -1.44 -13.06
CA ASP A 12 5.92 -2.02 -11.85
C ASP A 12 6.75 -1.80 -10.57
N TYR A 13 8.09 -1.68 -10.66
CA TYR A 13 8.92 -1.41 -9.47
C TYR A 13 8.80 0.03 -8.97
N ILE A 14 8.45 0.99 -9.83
CA ILE A 14 8.31 2.41 -9.46
C ILE A 14 7.30 2.59 -8.32
N PRO A 15 6.03 2.15 -8.43
CA PRO A 15 5.06 2.31 -7.34
C PRO A 15 5.49 1.56 -6.07
N VAL A 16 6.16 0.40 -6.20
CA VAL A 16 6.67 -0.38 -5.06
C VAL A 16 7.73 0.40 -4.28
N ILE A 17 8.67 1.04 -4.98
CA ILE A 17 9.73 1.86 -4.38
C ILE A 17 9.14 3.12 -3.73
N LEU A 18 8.18 3.78 -4.40
CA LEU A 18 7.49 4.96 -3.86
C LEU A 18 6.73 4.64 -2.57
N PHE A 19 6.01 3.52 -2.55
CA PHE A 19 5.35 3.03 -1.34
C PHE A 19 6.36 2.71 -0.23
N ALA A 20 7.46 2.02 -0.55
CA ALA A 20 8.50 1.71 0.42
C ALA A 20 9.13 2.97 1.04
N ALA A 21 9.43 3.97 0.21
CA ALA A 21 9.96 5.25 0.66
C ALA A 21 8.97 5.97 1.59
N ALA A 22 7.68 5.99 1.24
CA ALA A 22 6.63 6.53 2.10
C ALA A 22 6.54 5.78 3.44
N ALA A 23 6.57 4.45 3.39
CA ALA A 23 6.51 3.60 4.58
C ALA A 23 7.70 3.82 5.52
N VAL A 24 8.93 3.93 4.98
CA VAL A 24 10.15 4.21 5.78
C VAL A 24 10.06 5.56 6.46
N LEU A 25 9.61 6.60 5.76
CA LEU A 25 9.41 7.94 6.36
C LEU A 25 8.37 7.89 7.49
N LEU A 26 7.23 7.25 7.25
CA LEU A 26 6.19 7.10 8.28
C LEU A 26 6.68 6.30 9.49
N MET A 27 7.41 5.20 9.27
CA MET A 27 8.00 4.43 10.36
C MET A 27 8.94 5.28 11.21
N GLY A 28 9.79 6.10 10.58
CA GLY A 28 10.70 7.02 11.28
C GLY A 28 9.99 8.13 12.05
N ASP A 29 8.96 8.73 11.46
CA ASP A 29 8.24 9.87 12.06
C ASP A 29 7.28 9.45 13.18
N LEU A 30 6.66 8.27 13.04
CA LEU A 30 5.64 7.78 13.97
C LEU A 30 6.22 6.89 15.07
N TYR A 31 7.48 6.44 14.99
CA TYR A 31 8.10 5.51 15.94
C TYR A 31 7.88 5.91 17.42
N ASN A 32 8.20 7.16 17.77
CA ASN A 32 8.08 7.65 19.15
C ASN A 32 6.63 7.97 19.57
N LYS A 33 5.68 7.90 18.64
CA LYS A 33 4.25 8.21 18.87
C LYS A 33 3.40 6.96 19.00
N MET A 34 3.91 5.83 18.51
CA MET A 34 3.22 4.56 18.51
C MET A 34 3.57 3.73 19.74
N SER A 35 2.60 2.96 20.23
CA SER A 35 2.92 1.87 21.16
C SER A 35 3.74 0.79 20.45
N LYS A 36 4.51 -0.02 21.18
CA LYS A 36 5.31 -1.12 20.60
C LYS A 36 4.48 -2.04 19.71
N THR A 37 3.25 -2.36 20.13
CA THR A 37 2.32 -3.20 19.36
C THR A 37 1.82 -2.50 18.10
N SER A 38 1.38 -1.24 18.22
CA SER A 38 0.92 -0.45 17.06
C SER A 38 2.03 -0.28 16.02
N PHE A 39 3.25 -0.01 16.47
CA PHE A 39 4.41 0.09 15.59
C PHE A 39 4.74 -1.24 14.93
N ALA A 40 4.73 -2.35 15.68
CA ALA A 40 4.97 -3.68 15.13
C ALA A 40 3.93 -4.06 14.07
N MET A 41 2.64 -3.77 14.29
CA MET A 41 1.59 -3.98 13.30
C MET A 41 1.79 -3.10 12.06
N PHE A 42 2.14 -1.83 12.25
CA PHE A 42 2.38 -0.90 11.15
C PHE A 42 3.59 -1.30 10.30
N ALA A 43 4.72 -1.62 10.95
CA ALA A 43 5.93 -2.07 10.29
C ALA A 43 5.72 -3.40 9.58
N ALA A 44 5.16 -4.41 10.25
CA ALA A 44 4.86 -5.70 9.62
C ALA A 44 3.88 -5.54 8.45
N GLY A 45 2.87 -4.68 8.59
CA GLY A 45 1.90 -4.39 7.54
C GLY A 45 2.55 -3.78 6.30
N THR A 46 3.32 -2.70 6.49
CA THR A 46 4.01 -2.01 5.38
C THR A 46 5.10 -2.86 4.73
N ILE A 47 5.84 -3.66 5.50
CA ILE A 47 6.81 -4.63 4.97
C ILE A 47 6.10 -5.70 4.13
N ASN A 48 4.96 -6.23 4.58
CA ASN A 48 4.18 -7.19 3.80
C ASN A 48 3.70 -6.61 2.47
N VAL A 49 3.18 -5.38 2.45
CA VAL A 49 2.75 -4.71 1.21
C VAL A 49 3.94 -4.54 0.25
N PHE A 50 5.09 -4.09 0.75
CA PHE A 50 6.30 -3.95 -0.05
C PHE A 50 6.75 -5.29 -0.62
N CYS A 51 6.90 -6.32 0.21
CA CYS A 51 7.31 -7.65 -0.22
C CYS A 51 6.34 -8.23 -1.26
N ALA A 52 5.02 -8.11 -1.05
CA ALA A 52 4.03 -8.54 -2.03
C ALA A 52 4.23 -7.83 -3.38
N GLY A 53 4.32 -6.50 -3.37
CA GLY A 53 4.55 -5.71 -4.59
C GLY A 53 5.86 -6.06 -5.31
N PHE A 54 6.95 -6.17 -4.56
CA PHE A 54 8.27 -6.50 -5.10
C PHE A 54 8.31 -7.90 -5.73
N LEU A 55 7.72 -8.90 -5.05
CA LEU A 55 7.63 -10.26 -5.57
C LEU A 55 6.75 -10.33 -6.82
N LYS A 56 5.66 -9.55 -6.88
CA LYS A 56 4.81 -9.47 -8.08
C LYS A 56 5.52 -8.83 -9.27
N ALA A 57 6.24 -7.73 -9.05
CA ALA A 57 7.05 -7.09 -10.09
C ALA A 57 8.13 -8.05 -10.61
N THR A 58 8.77 -8.79 -9.69
CA THR A 58 9.78 -9.81 -10.02
C THR A 58 9.18 -10.96 -10.80
N TYR A 59 7.99 -11.46 -10.42
CA TYR A 59 7.25 -12.46 -11.20
C TYR A 59 7.00 -11.99 -12.64
N LYS A 60 6.47 -10.76 -12.81
CA LYS A 60 6.21 -10.20 -14.15
C LYS A 60 7.49 -10.10 -14.99
N LEU A 61 8.61 -9.71 -14.37
CA LEU A 61 9.91 -9.63 -15.05
C LEU A 61 10.39 -11.01 -15.52
N LEU A 62 10.34 -12.02 -14.64
CA LEU A 62 10.73 -13.40 -14.96
C LEU A 62 9.85 -14.02 -16.04
N TYR A 63 8.55 -13.75 -15.98
CA TYR A 63 7.58 -14.17 -17.00
C TYR A 63 7.86 -13.50 -18.36
N ALA A 64 8.04 -12.18 -18.38
CA ALA A 64 8.33 -11.41 -19.59
C ALA A 64 9.69 -11.81 -20.23
N ALA A 65 10.67 -12.18 -19.41
CA ALA A 65 11.96 -12.68 -19.87
C ALA A 65 11.93 -14.15 -20.32
N SER A 66 10.77 -14.82 -20.30
CA SER A 66 10.60 -16.24 -20.66
C SER A 66 11.49 -17.19 -19.85
N VAL A 67 11.83 -16.82 -18.61
CA VAL A 67 12.67 -17.65 -17.73
C VAL A 67 11.83 -18.73 -17.04
N CYS A 68 10.73 -18.35 -16.38
CA CYS A 68 9.83 -19.29 -15.71
C CYS A 68 8.49 -18.63 -15.34
N ASP A 69 7.40 -19.42 -15.29
CA ASP A 69 6.07 -18.98 -14.84
C ASP A 69 5.79 -19.47 -13.41
N PHE A 70 6.20 -18.68 -12.42
CA PHE A 70 5.92 -18.96 -11.01
C PHE A 70 4.53 -18.46 -10.59
N GLU A 71 3.47 -19.17 -11.01
CA GLU A 71 2.08 -18.78 -10.72
C GLU A 71 1.80 -18.63 -9.21
N ALA A 72 2.43 -19.45 -8.37
CA ALA A 72 2.34 -19.35 -6.91
C ALA A 72 2.78 -17.97 -6.37
N LEU A 73 3.77 -17.33 -7.02
CA LEU A 73 4.26 -16.01 -6.63
C LEU A 73 3.24 -14.91 -6.96
N ASN A 74 2.48 -15.09 -8.04
CA ASN A 74 1.36 -14.23 -8.39
C ASN A 74 0.15 -14.47 -7.47
N ALA A 75 -0.11 -15.71 -7.07
CA ALA A 75 -1.23 -16.06 -6.20
C ALA A 75 -1.08 -15.52 -4.77
N ILE A 76 0.14 -15.54 -4.22
CA ILE A 76 0.41 -15.08 -2.84
C ILE A 76 0.37 -13.55 -2.68
N PHE A 77 0.49 -12.80 -3.78
CA PHE A 77 0.44 -11.34 -3.78
C PHE A 77 -0.79 -10.80 -3.07
N PHE A 78 -1.97 -11.29 -3.47
CA PHE A 78 -3.23 -10.70 -3.05
C PHE A 78 -3.51 -10.89 -1.55
N PRO A 79 -3.33 -12.10 -0.97
CA PRO A 79 -3.44 -12.30 0.47
C PRO A 79 -2.42 -11.49 1.28
N VAL A 80 -1.14 -11.49 0.86
CA VAL A 80 -0.07 -10.83 1.62
C VAL A 80 -0.23 -9.31 1.60
N GLN A 81 -0.56 -8.72 0.44
CA GLN A 81 -0.79 -7.29 0.32
C GLN A 81 -2.03 -6.86 1.12
N SER A 82 -3.11 -7.63 1.04
CA SER A 82 -4.36 -7.34 1.75
C SER A 82 -4.17 -7.33 3.28
N ILE A 83 -3.55 -8.38 3.82
CA ILE A 83 -3.21 -8.46 5.25
C ILE A 83 -2.24 -7.34 5.62
N GLY A 84 -1.28 -7.04 4.74
CA GLY A 84 -0.32 -5.96 4.93
C GLY A 84 -0.98 -4.60 5.13
N PHE A 85 -1.89 -4.21 4.23
CA PHE A 85 -2.63 -2.95 4.36
C PHE A 85 -3.53 -2.91 5.59
N LEU A 86 -4.19 -4.03 5.93
CA LEU A 86 -5.02 -4.10 7.13
C LEU A 86 -4.21 -3.85 8.40
N LEU A 87 -3.06 -4.53 8.54
CA LEU A 87 -2.16 -4.35 9.67
C LEU A 87 -1.60 -2.92 9.73
N ALA A 88 -1.22 -2.35 8.59
CA ALA A 88 -0.77 -0.96 8.50
C ALA A 88 -1.86 0.04 8.95
N GLY A 89 -3.08 -0.11 8.41
CA GLY A 89 -4.23 0.72 8.77
C GLY A 89 -4.59 0.64 10.25
N ILE A 90 -4.65 -0.57 10.82
CA ILE A 90 -4.91 -0.76 12.26
C ILE A 90 -3.77 -0.16 13.09
N GLY A 91 -2.51 -0.35 12.69
CA GLY A 91 -1.34 0.19 13.38
C GLY A 91 -1.41 1.71 13.52
N ILE A 92 -1.67 2.43 12.43
CA ILE A 92 -1.71 3.90 12.45
C ILE A 92 -2.98 4.45 13.13
N VAL A 93 -4.14 3.79 13.01
CA VAL A 93 -5.38 4.24 13.66
C VAL A 93 -5.32 4.01 15.17
N THR A 94 -4.77 2.89 15.64
CA THR A 94 -4.62 2.64 17.08
C THR A 94 -3.74 3.69 17.76
N MET A 95 -2.74 4.22 17.06
CA MET A 95 -1.95 5.37 17.52
C MET A 95 -2.83 6.61 17.72
N LEU A 96 -3.72 6.93 16.77
CA LEU A 96 -4.60 8.11 16.87
C LEU A 96 -5.65 7.98 17.98
N CYS A 97 -6.17 6.76 18.21
CA CYS A 97 -7.23 6.54 19.20
C CYS A 97 -6.73 6.43 20.66
N LYS A 98 -5.43 6.57 20.93
CA LYS A 98 -4.79 6.43 22.27
C LYS A 98 -5.15 5.14 23.04
N LYS A 99 -5.73 4.13 22.37
CA LYS A 99 -6.07 2.84 22.98
C LYS A 99 -4.79 2.01 23.11
N LYS A 100 -4.29 1.89 24.34
CA LYS A 100 -3.18 0.98 24.66
C LYS A 100 -3.66 -0.47 24.50
N GLY A 101 -3.24 -1.11 23.41
CA GLY A 101 -3.33 -2.55 23.24
C GLY A 101 -4.65 -3.03 22.65
N THR A 102 -4.72 -3.08 21.33
CA THR A 102 -5.61 -4.02 20.66
C THR A 102 -4.82 -5.31 20.46
N LYS A 103 -5.24 -6.40 21.11
CA LYS A 103 -4.75 -7.74 20.80
C LYS A 103 -5.31 -8.13 19.44
N ALA A 104 -4.65 -7.71 18.37
CA ALA A 104 -4.97 -8.16 17.04
C ALA A 104 -4.48 -9.61 16.90
N LEU A 105 -5.37 -10.56 17.14
CA LEU A 105 -5.17 -11.95 16.77
C LEU A 105 -5.16 -12.00 15.25
N ALA A 106 -3.97 -12.09 14.66
CA ALA A 106 -3.80 -12.47 13.27
C ALA A 106 -4.18 -13.95 13.14
N VAL A 107 -5.47 -14.21 12.91
CA VAL A 107 -5.92 -15.54 12.51
C VAL A 107 -5.51 -15.70 11.03
N PRO A 108 -4.73 -16.73 10.66
CA PRO A 108 -4.46 -16.99 9.25
C PRO A 108 -5.80 -17.24 8.55
N PRO A 109 -6.17 -16.44 7.53
CA PRO A 109 -7.45 -16.61 6.88
C PRO A 109 -7.44 -17.92 6.08
N VAL A 110 -8.18 -18.92 6.57
CA VAL A 110 -8.53 -20.13 5.83
C VAL A 110 -9.74 -19.79 4.94
N PHE A 111 -9.59 -18.84 4.03
CA PHE A 111 -10.66 -18.43 3.13
C PHE A 111 -10.11 -18.27 1.70
N SER A 112 -10.78 -18.90 0.73
CA SER A 112 -10.38 -18.85 -0.69
C SER A 112 -11.16 -17.80 -1.51
N GLY A 113 -11.84 -16.85 -0.86
CA GLY A 113 -12.65 -15.83 -1.53
C GLY A 113 -11.89 -14.53 -1.80
N THR A 114 -11.67 -14.19 -3.07
CA THR A 114 -11.01 -12.95 -3.52
C THR A 114 -11.68 -11.70 -2.93
N PHE A 115 -13.01 -11.71 -2.76
CA PHE A 115 -13.78 -10.58 -2.23
C PHE A 115 -13.38 -10.18 -0.80
N VAL A 116 -13.07 -11.16 0.08
CA VAL A 116 -12.65 -10.87 1.45
C VAL A 116 -11.33 -10.11 1.46
N PHE A 117 -10.36 -10.56 0.65
CA PHE A 117 -9.06 -9.89 0.54
C PHE A 117 -9.17 -8.51 -0.10
N VAL A 118 -10.06 -8.31 -1.07
CA VAL A 118 -10.37 -6.96 -1.60
C VAL A 118 -10.91 -6.07 -0.46
N GLY A 119 -11.91 -6.56 0.30
CA GLY A 119 -12.51 -5.81 1.39
C GLY A 119 -11.51 -5.42 2.48
N LEU A 120 -10.65 -6.35 2.90
CA LEU A 120 -9.59 -6.11 3.87
C LEU A 120 -8.54 -5.10 3.35
N MET A 121 -8.19 -5.19 2.07
CA MET A 121 -7.25 -4.26 1.42
C MET A 121 -7.82 -2.84 1.39
N VAL A 122 -9.07 -2.69 0.93
CA VAL A 122 -9.76 -1.39 0.87
C VAL A 122 -9.96 -0.80 2.26
N ALA A 123 -10.36 -1.62 3.24
CA ALA A 123 -10.50 -1.18 4.63
C ALA A 123 -9.15 -0.75 5.22
N GLY A 124 -8.10 -1.56 5.05
CA GLY A 124 -6.76 -1.27 5.56
C GLY A 124 -6.15 -0.01 4.96
N LEU A 125 -6.20 0.11 3.63
CA LEU A 125 -5.73 1.30 2.93
C LEU A 125 -6.56 2.53 3.31
N GLY A 126 -7.89 2.41 3.38
CA GLY A 126 -8.79 3.49 3.78
C GLY A 126 -8.52 3.98 5.19
N LEU A 127 -8.24 3.08 6.15
CA LEU A 127 -7.82 3.43 7.50
C LEU A 127 -6.48 4.18 7.49
N MET A 128 -5.52 3.73 6.69
CA MET A 128 -4.21 4.38 6.56
C MET A 128 -4.34 5.81 6.00
N GLU A 129 -5.01 5.96 4.86
CA GLU A 129 -5.20 7.26 4.19
C GLU A 129 -6.04 8.22 5.05
N THR A 130 -7.05 7.71 5.76
CA THR A 130 -7.84 8.51 6.71
C THR A 130 -6.97 9.01 7.86
N ALA A 131 -6.11 8.16 8.41
CA ALA A 131 -5.17 8.56 9.45
C ALA A 131 -4.18 9.64 8.95
N LEU A 132 -3.67 9.50 7.72
CA LEU A 132 -2.83 10.52 7.08
C LEU A 132 -3.58 11.84 6.87
N CYS A 133 -4.86 11.80 6.48
CA CYS A 133 -5.72 12.99 6.39
C CYS A 133 -5.88 13.68 7.76
N ILE A 134 -6.07 12.92 8.84
CA ILE A 134 -6.16 13.46 10.20
C ILE A 134 -4.85 14.12 10.61
N LEU A 135 -3.70 13.49 10.31
CA LEU A 135 -2.37 14.04 10.58
C LEU A 135 -2.12 15.33 9.78
N ALA A 136 -2.52 15.36 8.50
CA ALA A 136 -2.47 16.55 7.67
C ALA A 136 -3.31 17.71 8.23
N ALA A 137 -4.51 17.42 8.72
CA ALA A 137 -5.37 18.40 9.36
C ALA A 137 -4.74 18.96 10.64
N LYS A 138 -4.14 18.09 11.49
CA LYS A 138 -3.39 18.50 12.70
C LYS A 138 -2.17 19.37 12.37
N LEU A 139 -1.48 19.12 11.25
CA LEU A 139 -0.38 19.96 10.75
C LEU A 139 -0.84 21.22 9.99
N LYS A 140 -2.14 21.51 9.94
CA LYS A 140 -2.73 22.64 9.18
C LYS A 140 -2.43 22.60 7.67
N LYS A 141 -2.11 21.43 7.11
CA LYS A 141 -1.86 21.20 5.67
C LYS A 141 -3.05 20.51 5.01
N ARG A 142 -4.24 21.12 5.12
CA ARG A 142 -5.51 20.52 4.68
C ARG A 142 -5.54 20.15 3.18
N TRP A 143 -4.77 20.81 2.33
CA TRP A 143 -4.67 20.48 0.91
C TRP A 143 -4.14 19.04 0.68
N LEU A 144 -3.36 18.49 1.61
CA LEU A 144 -2.90 17.09 1.55
C LEU A 144 -4.04 16.07 1.65
N ILE A 145 -5.20 16.46 2.19
CA ILE A 145 -6.38 15.60 2.22
C ILE A 145 -6.80 15.25 0.78
N ALA A 146 -6.75 16.22 -0.14
CA ALA A 146 -7.05 15.97 -1.55
C ALA A 146 -5.99 15.05 -2.20
N VAL A 147 -4.72 15.17 -1.80
CA VAL A 147 -3.63 14.32 -2.29
C VAL A 147 -3.81 12.87 -1.84
N PHE A 148 -4.12 12.65 -0.56
CA PHE A 148 -4.39 11.31 -0.03
C PHE A 148 -5.70 10.71 -0.56
N ALA A 149 -6.73 11.53 -0.76
CA ALA A 149 -7.95 11.11 -1.43
C ALA A 149 -7.67 10.67 -2.88
N LEU A 150 -6.83 11.40 -3.62
CA LEU A 150 -6.42 11.02 -4.97
C LEU A 150 -5.64 9.69 -4.96
N SER A 151 -4.67 9.52 -4.06
CA SER A 151 -3.95 8.25 -3.87
C SER A 151 -4.91 7.07 -3.63
N PHE A 152 -5.88 7.27 -2.74
CA PHE A 152 -6.89 6.27 -2.43
C PHE A 152 -7.76 5.93 -3.64
N VAL A 153 -8.24 6.94 -4.37
CA VAL A 153 -9.06 6.74 -5.58
C VAL A 153 -8.27 6.01 -6.66
N CYS A 154 -7.01 6.37 -6.92
CA CYS A 154 -6.14 5.64 -7.85
C CYS A 154 -6.01 4.16 -7.45
N SER A 155 -5.87 3.89 -6.15
CA SER A 155 -5.79 2.52 -5.63
C SER A 155 -7.10 1.75 -5.79
N LEU A 156 -8.27 2.41 -5.65
CA LEU A 156 -9.57 1.79 -5.94
C LEU A 156 -9.79 1.55 -7.45
N CYS A 157 -9.33 2.47 -8.30
CA CYS A 157 -9.37 2.32 -9.75
C CYS A 157 -8.60 1.06 -10.18
N MET A 158 -7.53 0.67 -9.49
CA MET A 158 -6.84 -0.59 -9.76
C MET A 158 -7.73 -1.82 -9.55
N GLY A 159 -8.65 -1.78 -8.57
CA GLY A 159 -9.65 -2.83 -8.38
C GLY A 159 -10.58 -2.96 -9.59
N TYR A 160 -11.07 -1.83 -10.13
CA TYR A 160 -11.86 -1.83 -11.36
C TYR A 160 -11.03 -2.30 -12.57
N LEU A 161 -9.83 -1.75 -12.75
CA LEU A 161 -8.94 -2.12 -13.84
C LEU A 161 -8.65 -3.62 -13.81
N SER A 162 -8.48 -4.22 -12.62
CA SER A 162 -8.28 -5.67 -12.43
C SER A 162 -9.39 -6.56 -13.02
N SER A 163 -10.60 -6.01 -13.22
CA SER A 163 -11.73 -6.71 -13.86
C SER A 163 -11.73 -6.63 -15.38
N GLN A 164 -10.86 -5.82 -15.98
CA GLN A 164 -10.75 -5.62 -17.42
C GLN A 164 -9.80 -6.64 -18.06
N ASP A 165 -9.77 -6.66 -19.39
CA ASP A 165 -8.91 -7.56 -20.15
C ASP A 165 -7.44 -7.09 -20.19
N PHE A 166 -6.60 -7.69 -19.34
CA PHE A 166 -5.14 -7.48 -19.31
C PHE A 166 -4.38 -8.22 -20.41
N ALA A 167 -5.04 -8.95 -21.31
CA ALA A 167 -4.37 -9.41 -22.53
C ALA A 167 -3.96 -8.22 -23.41
N LYS A 168 -4.64 -7.07 -23.28
CA LYS A 168 -4.30 -5.84 -24.01
C LYS A 168 -3.17 -5.08 -23.33
N ALA A 169 -2.08 -4.83 -24.07
CA ALA A 169 -0.95 -4.04 -23.59
C ALA A 169 -1.35 -2.63 -23.10
N SER A 170 -2.34 -1.99 -23.74
CA SER A 170 -2.87 -0.67 -23.34
C SER A 170 -3.47 -0.68 -21.93
N MET A 171 -4.19 -1.74 -21.55
CA MET A 171 -4.78 -1.87 -20.21
C MET A 171 -3.73 -2.03 -19.14
N ASN A 172 -2.66 -2.79 -19.41
CA ASN A 172 -1.55 -2.91 -18.49
C ASN A 172 -0.85 -1.55 -18.29
N TRP A 173 -0.56 -0.81 -19.36
CA TRP A 173 0.05 0.52 -19.25
C TRP A 173 -0.82 1.53 -18.49
N ILE A 174 -2.14 1.49 -18.68
CA ILE A 174 -3.07 2.31 -17.90
C ILE A 174 -3.01 1.93 -16.42
N ALA A 175 -3.03 0.63 -16.10
CA ALA A 175 -2.94 0.16 -14.73
C ALA A 175 -1.62 0.58 -14.05
N GLU A 176 -0.49 0.40 -14.74
CA GLU A 176 0.80 0.84 -14.19
C GLU A 176 0.87 2.37 -14.03
N GLY A 177 0.34 3.13 -14.99
CA GLY A 177 0.25 4.59 -14.89
C GLY A 177 -0.59 5.06 -13.71
N VAL A 178 -1.77 4.47 -13.51
CA VAL A 178 -2.64 4.77 -12.37
C VAL A 178 -1.96 4.41 -11.05
N ASN A 179 -1.24 3.29 -11.00
CA ASN A 179 -0.51 2.87 -9.80
C ASN A 179 0.66 3.81 -9.47
N VAL A 180 1.43 4.23 -10.48
CA VAL A 180 2.51 5.22 -10.32
C VAL A 180 1.96 6.56 -9.80
N ILE A 181 0.84 7.04 -10.33
CA ILE A 181 0.19 8.27 -9.84
C ILE A 181 -0.28 8.09 -8.40
N GLY A 182 -0.94 6.96 -8.08
CA GLY A 182 -1.41 6.65 -6.73
C GLY A 182 -0.27 6.62 -5.71
N GLN A 183 0.75 5.80 -5.92
CA GLN A 183 1.87 5.70 -4.99
C GLN A 183 2.76 6.96 -4.99
N GLY A 184 2.86 7.66 -6.12
CA GLY A 184 3.56 8.94 -6.22
C GLY A 184 2.90 10.03 -5.39
N THR A 185 1.58 10.13 -5.43
CA THR A 185 0.81 11.06 -4.61
C THR A 185 0.85 10.71 -3.13
N LEU A 186 0.77 9.42 -2.77
CA LEU A 186 1.01 8.96 -1.40
C LEU A 186 2.38 9.40 -0.90
N PHE A 187 3.44 9.08 -1.65
CA PHE A 187 4.82 9.43 -1.27
C PHE A 187 5.01 10.94 -1.15
N ALA A 188 4.53 11.72 -2.13
CA ALA A 188 4.61 13.17 -2.08
C ALA A 188 3.88 13.74 -0.85
N GLY A 189 2.70 13.23 -0.54
CA GLY A 189 1.93 13.63 0.64
C GLY A 189 2.66 13.34 1.94
N VAL A 190 3.20 12.12 2.09
CA VAL A 190 4.01 11.72 3.26
C VAL A 190 5.28 12.56 3.37
N LEU A 191 5.98 12.81 2.26
CA LEU A 191 7.19 13.64 2.25
C LEU A 191 6.90 15.07 2.72
N VAL A 192 5.75 15.64 2.32
CA VAL A 192 5.32 16.95 2.81
C VAL A 192 4.99 16.89 4.31
N LEU A 193 4.29 15.86 4.80
CA LEU A 193 4.04 15.69 6.24
C LEU A 193 5.35 15.64 7.03
N HIS A 194 6.31 14.83 6.57
CA HIS A 194 7.64 14.69 7.16
C HIS A 194 8.34 16.06 7.27
N LYS A 195 8.44 16.79 6.15
CA LYS A 195 9.06 18.11 6.10
C LYS A 195 8.36 19.18 6.95
N ASN A 196 7.06 19.02 7.22
CA ASN A 196 6.27 19.95 8.03
C ASN A 196 6.17 19.52 9.50
N GLY A 197 7.07 18.63 9.94
CA GLY A 197 7.26 18.34 11.35
C GLY A 197 6.33 17.26 11.90
N LEU A 198 5.93 16.29 11.07
CA LEU A 198 5.16 15.13 11.54
C LEU A 198 5.84 14.44 12.74
N LYS A 199 7.18 14.35 12.74
CA LYS A 199 7.95 13.80 13.86
C LYS A 199 7.82 14.60 15.16
N GLN A 200 7.63 15.92 15.08
CA GLN A 200 7.51 16.83 16.23
C GLN A 200 6.05 17.02 16.68
N LEU A 201 5.07 16.63 15.86
CA LEU A 201 3.65 16.78 16.19
C LEU A 201 3.28 16.02 17.47
N GLU A 202 2.68 16.70 18.44
CA GLU A 202 2.11 16.08 19.64
C GLU A 202 0.68 15.58 19.35
N LEU A 203 0.38 14.31 19.69
CA LEU A 203 -0.87 13.62 19.33
C LEU A 203 -1.89 13.51 20.45
#